data_AF-A0A5N5SQR0-F1
#
_entry.id   AF-A0A5N5SQR0-F1
#
_cell.length_a   1.000
_cell.length_b   1.000
_cell.length_c   1.000
_cell.angle_alpha   90.00
_cell.angle_beta   90.00
_cell.angle_gamma   90.00
#
_symmetry.space_group_name_H-M   'P 1'
#
loop_
_entity.id
_entity.type
_entity.pdbx_description
1 polymer ?
#
loop_
_entity_poly.entity_id
_entity_poly.type
_entity_poly.pdbx_seq_one_letter_code
_entity_poly.pdbx_strand_id
1 'polypeptide(L)'
;MFSAGSETTSSTFRWTILYLIKYPEIQKKVHDEIDKALPRDRLPSLLDKDQLVYTQAVINEVLRVNPIAMFGLYHAFDKDIEINGNCIPKDAIVLPSILLCHNDPDYWEDPKSFKPERFITSDGKLDINKEGFLPFSLGK
;
A
#
# COMPACT_ATOMS: atom_id res chain seq x y z
N MET A 1 -15.09 -9.88 -10.91
CA MET A 1 -15.22 -8.83 -9.88
C MET A 1 -15.34 -9.40 -8.46
N PHE A 2 -16.21 -10.39 -8.23
CA PHE A 2 -16.41 -10.99 -6.89
C PHE A 2 -15.13 -11.55 -6.25
N SER A 3 -14.45 -12.51 -6.88
CA SER A 3 -13.24 -13.12 -6.31
C SER A 3 -12.10 -12.10 -6.10
N ALA A 4 -11.81 -11.29 -7.13
CA ALA A 4 -10.73 -10.30 -7.07
C ALA A 4 -10.95 -9.27 -5.94
N GLY A 5 -12.18 -8.80 -5.72
CA GLY A 5 -12.50 -7.87 -4.63
C GLY A 5 -12.52 -8.52 -3.25
N SER A 6 -13.01 -9.76 -3.13
CA SER A 6 -13.14 -10.47 -1.86
C SER A 6 -11.80 -10.95 -1.30
N GLU A 7 -10.99 -11.64 -2.11
CA GLU A 7 -9.74 -12.25 -1.64
C GLU A 7 -8.67 -11.19 -1.33
N THR A 8 -8.52 -10.18 -2.19
CA THR A 8 -7.50 -9.13 -1.99
C THR A 8 -7.82 -8.28 -0.77
N THR A 9 -9.06 -7.81 -0.63
CA THR A 9 -9.48 -6.98 0.51
C THR A 9 -9.39 -7.75 1.83
N SER A 10 -9.86 -9.00 1.87
CA SER A 10 -9.79 -9.82 3.10
C SER A 10 -8.34 -10.12 3.49
N SER A 11 -7.45 -10.33 2.53
CA SER A 11 -6.02 -10.53 2.78
C SER A 11 -5.35 -9.27 3.32
N THR A 12 -5.60 -8.11 2.72
CA THR A 12 -5.10 -6.82 3.25
C THR A 12 -5.59 -6.59 4.67
N PHE A 13 -6.88 -6.83 4.94
CA PHE A 13 -7.44 -6.66 6.28
C PHE A 13 -6.80 -7.59 7.32
N ARG A 14 -6.57 -8.87 6.97
CA ARG A 14 -5.86 -9.82 7.84
C ARG A 14 -4.45 -9.35 8.17
N TRP A 15 -3.71 -8.85 7.16
CA TRP A 15 -2.39 -8.28 7.40
C TRP A 15 -2.47 -7.04 8.29
N THR A 16 -3.39 -6.12 8.05
CA THR A 16 -3.58 -4.94 8.92
C THR A 16 -3.78 -5.34 10.37
N ILE A 17 -4.67 -6.30 10.65
CA ILE A 17 -4.87 -6.82 12.02
C ILE A 17 -3.58 -7.43 12.57
N LEU A 18 -2.87 -8.25 11.79
CA LEU A 18 -1.62 -8.88 12.25
C LEU A 18 -0.57 -7.83 12.63
N TYR A 19 -0.41 -6.78 11.82
CA TYR A 19 0.53 -5.70 12.11
C TYR A 19 0.13 -4.89 13.34
N LEU A 20 -1.16 -4.63 13.55
CA LEU A 20 -1.64 -3.97 14.77
C LEU A 20 -1.39 -4.83 16.02
N ILE A 21 -1.56 -6.15 15.94
CA ILE A 21 -1.23 -7.08 17.03
C ILE A 21 0.28 -7.09 17.31
N LYS A 22 1.10 -7.10 16.25
CA LYS A 22 2.57 -7.13 16.35
C LYS A 22 3.16 -5.82 16.91
N TYR A 23 2.52 -4.69 16.63
CA TYR A 23 2.98 -3.33 16.99
C TYR A 23 1.92 -2.64 17.87
N PRO A 24 1.81 -3.00 19.16
CA PRO A 24 0.78 -2.47 20.07
C PRO A 24 0.85 -0.95 20.24
N GLU A 25 2.02 -0.35 20.09
CA GLU A 25 2.21 1.11 20.08
C GLU A 25 1.56 1.79 18.88
N ILE A 26 1.58 1.16 17.71
CA ILE A 26 0.88 1.62 16.50
C ILE A 26 -0.62 1.43 16.69
N GLN A 27 -1.05 0.29 17.22
CA GLN A 27 -2.45 0.04 17.54
C GLN A 27 -3.01 1.10 18.50
N LYS A 28 -2.27 1.43 19.55
CA LYS A 28 -2.65 2.49 20.50
C LYS A 28 -2.81 3.84 19.79
N LYS A 29 -1.88 4.23 18.91
CA LYS A 29 -1.99 5.48 18.14
C LYS A 29 -3.23 5.51 17.23
N VAL A 30 -3.57 4.39 16.59
CA VAL A 30 -4.80 4.26 15.79
C VAL A 30 -6.04 4.44 16.67
N HIS A 31 -6.09 3.79 17.83
CA HIS A 31 -7.20 3.95 18.76
C HIS A 31 -7.31 5.39 19.28
N ASP A 32 -6.18 5.99 19.70
CA ASP A 32 -6.13 7.38 20.19
C ASP A 32 -6.58 8.38 19.11
N GLU A 33 -6.23 8.15 17.83
CA GLU A 33 -6.71 8.96 16.71
C GLU A 33 -8.24 8.85 16.55
N ILE A 34 -8.77 7.63 16.52
CA ILE A 34 -10.20 7.37 16.35
C ILE A 34 -11.01 7.99 17.49
N ASP A 35 -10.58 7.77 18.74
CA ASP A 35 -11.25 8.32 19.94
C ASP A 35 -11.24 9.84 19.98
N LYS A 36 -10.21 10.48 19.40
CA LYS A 36 -10.09 11.94 19.34
C LYS A 36 -10.89 12.55 18.18
N ALA A 37 -10.87 11.90 17.01
CA ALA A 37 -11.47 12.43 15.80
C ALA A 37 -12.98 12.19 15.73
N LEU A 38 -13.46 11.05 16.23
CA LEU A 38 -14.82 10.58 15.98
C LEU A 38 -15.70 10.67 17.22
N PRO A 39 -16.98 11.03 17.05
CA PRO A 39 -17.93 11.02 18.15
C PRO A 39 -18.29 9.57 18.54
N ARG A 40 -18.52 9.33 19.84
CA ARG A 40 -18.80 7.98 20.38
C ARG A 40 -20.25 7.51 20.23
N ASP A 41 -21.13 8.36 19.72
CA ASP A 41 -22.56 8.10 19.58
C ASP A 41 -22.96 7.50 18.22
N ARG A 42 -22.01 7.35 17.29
CA ARG A 42 -22.20 6.72 15.99
C ARG A 42 -21.00 5.91 15.53
N LEU A 43 -21.22 5.05 14.54
CA LEU A 43 -20.15 4.34 13.86
C LEU A 43 -19.38 5.27 12.89
N PRO A 44 -18.11 4.94 12.59
CA PRO A 44 -17.34 5.63 11.54
C PRO A 44 -18.00 5.51 10.16
N SER A 45 -17.79 6.53 9.34
CA SER A 45 -18.27 6.62 7.95
C SER A 45 -17.14 7.04 7.01
N LEU A 46 -17.36 6.95 5.70
CA LEU A 46 -16.37 7.41 4.72
C LEU A 46 -16.11 8.93 4.77
N LEU A 47 -17.04 9.72 5.31
CA LEU A 47 -16.86 11.17 5.50
C LEU A 47 -15.82 11.49 6.57
N ASP A 48 -15.52 10.52 7.44
CA ASP A 48 -14.54 10.68 8.50
C ASP A 48 -13.11 10.39 8.04
N LYS A 49 -12.95 9.83 6.83
CA LYS A 49 -11.68 9.33 6.32
C LYS A 49 -10.56 10.36 6.43
N ASP A 50 -10.80 11.60 6.02
CA ASP A 50 -9.78 12.66 6.01
C ASP A 50 -9.30 13.06 7.41
N GLN A 51 -10.05 12.72 8.47
CA GLN A 51 -9.66 12.94 9.87
C GLN A 51 -8.82 11.79 10.44
N LEU A 52 -8.73 10.65 9.74
CA LEU A 52 -8.07 9.43 10.18
C LEU A 52 -6.75 9.22 9.42
N VAL A 53 -5.86 10.21 9.47
CA VAL A 53 -4.61 10.23 8.68
C VAL A 53 -3.67 9.10 9.09
N TYR A 54 -3.47 8.87 10.39
CA TYR A 54 -2.58 7.83 10.91
C TYR A 54 -3.12 6.43 10.58
N THR A 55 -4.44 6.22 10.72
CA THR A 55 -5.10 4.97 10.33
C THR A 55 -4.90 4.68 8.84
N GLN A 56 -5.05 5.69 7.98
CA GLN A 56 -4.77 5.55 6.55
C GLN A 56 -3.28 5.27 6.28
N ALA A 57 -2.37 5.92 7.00
CA ALA A 57 -0.94 5.70 6.89
C ALA A 57 -0.56 4.26 7.26
N VAL A 58 -1.18 3.68 8.30
CA VAL A 58 -1.01 2.27 8.67
C VAL A 58 -1.45 1.34 7.55
N ILE A 59 -2.61 1.57 6.94
CA ILE A 59 -3.10 0.74 5.82
C ILE A 59 -2.16 0.83 4.62
N ASN A 60 -1.67 2.03 4.30
CA ASN A 60 -0.70 2.21 3.20
C ASN A 60 0.63 1.51 3.47
N GLU A 61 1.13 1.55 4.71
CA GLU A 61 2.35 0.82 5.08
C GLU A 61 2.15 -0.70 5.06
N VAL A 62 0.95 -1.20 5.39
CA VAL A 62 0.61 -2.62 5.22
C VAL A 62 0.67 -3.02 3.75
N LEU A 63 0.06 -2.22 2.87
CA LEU A 63 0.08 -2.44 1.42
C LEU A 63 1.48 -2.34 0.81
N ARG A 64 2.36 -1.52 1.39
CA ARG A 64 3.76 -1.44 0.98
C ARG A 64 4.57 -2.67 1.42
N VAL A 65 4.48 -3.03 2.70
CA VAL A 65 5.31 -4.13 3.24
C VAL A 65 4.79 -5.49 2.76
N ASN A 66 3.48 -5.63 2.51
CA ASN A 66 2.84 -6.87 2.10
C ASN A 66 1.94 -6.63 0.87
N PRO A 67 2.52 -6.36 -0.31
CA PRO A 67 1.74 -6.18 -1.52
C PRO A 67 1.06 -7.49 -1.89
N ILE A 68 -0.28 -7.51 -1.85
CA ILE A 68 -1.07 -8.73 -2.12
C ILE A 68 -0.81 -9.27 -3.53
N ALA A 69 -0.67 -8.38 -4.51
CA ALA A 69 -0.25 -8.71 -5.87
C ALA A 69 1.24 -8.35 -6.06
N MET A 70 2.14 -9.11 -5.44
CA MET A 70 3.58 -8.80 -5.43
C MET A 70 4.23 -8.65 -6.82
N PHE A 71 3.64 -9.28 -7.84
CA PHE A 71 4.07 -9.20 -9.25
C PHE A 71 3.05 -8.47 -10.15
N GLY A 72 2.08 -7.75 -9.57
CA GLY A 72 0.96 -7.20 -10.31
C GLY A 72 0.18 -8.28 -11.08
N LEU A 73 -0.38 -7.88 -12.22
CA LEU A 73 -0.87 -8.80 -13.25
C LEU A 73 0.16 -8.87 -14.38
N TYR A 74 0.15 -9.95 -15.15
CA TYR A 74 1.03 -10.05 -16.30
C TYR A 74 0.63 -9.06 -17.39
N HIS A 75 1.63 -8.50 -18.04
CA HIS A 75 1.52 -7.70 -19.25
C HIS A 75 2.18 -8.45 -20.41
N ALA A 76 1.84 -8.08 -21.65
CA ALA A 76 2.50 -8.56 -22.85
C ALA A 76 2.54 -7.44 -23.88
N PHE A 77 3.57 -7.45 -24.73
CA PHE A 77 3.71 -6.48 -25.81
C PHE A 77 3.10 -7.01 -27.11
N ASP A 78 2.45 -6.13 -27.85
CA ASP A 78 1.85 -6.44 -29.17
C ASP A 78 2.88 -6.46 -30.31
N LYS A 79 4.13 -6.07 -30.02
CA LYS A 79 5.29 -6.05 -30.90
C LYS A 79 6.59 -6.16 -30.08
N ASP A 80 7.71 -6.37 -30.77
CA ASP A 80 9.03 -6.29 -30.15
C ASP A 80 9.28 -4.86 -29.62
N ILE A 81 9.79 -4.77 -28.38
CA ILE A 81 10.06 -3.52 -27.68
C ILE A 81 11.48 -3.54 -27.13
N GLU A 82 12.17 -2.41 -27.18
CA GLU A 82 13.47 -2.25 -26.51
C GLU A 82 13.29 -1.58 -25.14
N ILE A 83 13.76 -2.21 -24.06
CA ILE A 83 13.83 -1.63 -22.71
C ILE A 83 15.26 -1.72 -22.19
N ASN A 84 15.83 -0.57 -21.84
CA ASN A 84 17.20 -0.46 -21.33
C ASN A 84 18.24 -1.18 -22.23
N GLY A 85 18.08 -1.07 -23.55
CA GLY A 85 18.94 -1.73 -24.54
C GLY A 85 18.69 -3.23 -24.75
N ASN A 86 17.67 -3.81 -24.10
CA ASN A 86 17.29 -5.20 -24.27
C ASN A 86 16.04 -5.32 -25.15
N CYS A 87 16.10 -6.14 -26.19
CA CYS A 87 14.93 -6.47 -27.00
C CYS A 87 14.04 -7.48 -26.25
N ILE A 88 12.81 -7.08 -25.96
CA ILE A 88 11.75 -7.92 -25.44
C ILE A 88 10.86 -8.31 -26.62
N PRO A 89 10.77 -9.60 -26.96
CA PRO A 89 9.94 -10.06 -28.06
C PRO A 89 8.46 -9.76 -27.85
N LYS A 90 7.74 -9.60 -28.96
CA LYS A 90 6.28 -9.67 -29.01
C LYS A 90 5.77 -10.90 -28.24
N ASP A 91 4.64 -10.73 -27.56
CA ASP A 91 3.94 -11.76 -26.78
C ASP A 91 4.72 -12.29 -25.55
N ALA A 92 5.91 -11.74 -25.25
CA ALA A 92 6.62 -12.06 -24.02
C ALA A 92 5.81 -11.61 -22.80
N ILE A 93 5.69 -12.50 -21.81
CA ILE A 93 5.02 -12.21 -20.53
C ILE A 93 5.98 -11.38 -19.67
N VAL A 94 5.51 -10.21 -19.26
CA VAL A 94 6.20 -9.29 -18.35
C VAL A 94 5.46 -9.24 -17.02
N LEU A 95 6.19 -9.44 -15.93
CA LEU A 95 5.68 -9.32 -14.57
C LEU A 95 6.37 -8.14 -13.86
N PRO A 96 5.65 -7.05 -13.53
CA PRO A 96 6.23 -5.96 -12.76
C PRO A 96 6.50 -6.40 -11.32
N SER A 97 7.72 -6.25 -10.82
CA SER A 97 8.02 -6.60 -9.42
C SER A 97 7.67 -5.45 -8.47
N ILE A 98 6.40 -5.37 -8.07
CA ILE A 98 5.90 -4.41 -7.09
C ILE A 98 6.62 -4.58 -5.75
N LEU A 99 6.88 -5.84 -5.36
CA LEU A 99 7.63 -6.15 -4.13
C LEU A 99 9.02 -5.50 -4.12
N LEU A 100 9.75 -5.53 -5.25
CA LEU A 100 11.06 -4.91 -5.32
C LEU A 100 10.95 -3.39 -5.21
N CYS A 101 10.04 -2.75 -5.95
CA CYS A 101 9.82 -1.30 -5.84
C CYS A 101 9.45 -0.86 -4.41
N HIS A 102 8.65 -1.67 -3.70
CA HIS A 102 8.22 -1.38 -2.33
C HIS A 102 9.31 -1.62 -1.28
N ASN A 103 10.38 -2.35 -1.62
CA ASN A 103 11.49 -2.67 -0.73
C ASN A 103 12.83 -2.07 -1.17
N ASP A 104 12.84 -1.30 -2.26
CA ASP A 104 14.05 -0.69 -2.79
C ASP A 104 14.57 0.40 -1.83
N PRO A 105 15.81 0.30 -1.33
CA PRO A 105 16.39 1.31 -0.46
C PRO A 105 16.58 2.67 -1.14
N ASP A 106 16.57 2.74 -2.47
CA ASP A 106 16.64 4.01 -3.21
C ASP A 106 15.33 4.80 -3.10
N TYR A 107 14.19 4.12 -2.90
CA TYR A 107 12.88 4.75 -2.71
C TYR A 107 12.42 4.80 -1.24
N TRP A 108 12.91 3.89 -0.40
CA TRP A 108 12.39 3.69 0.95
C TRP A 108 13.51 3.63 1.99
N GLU A 109 13.50 4.60 2.90
CA GLU A 109 14.36 4.52 4.09
C GLU A 109 13.93 3.35 4.98
N ASP A 110 14.89 2.48 5.29
CA ASP A 110 14.71 1.29 6.14
C ASP A 110 13.46 0.48 5.73
N PRO A 111 13.50 -0.12 4.52
CA PRO A 111 12.31 -0.68 3.86
C PRO A 111 11.70 -1.86 4.62
N LYS A 112 12.51 -2.56 5.43
CA LYS A 112 12.09 -3.71 6.23
C LYS A 112 11.34 -3.34 7.49
N SER A 113 11.45 -2.08 7.93
CA SER A 113 10.75 -1.58 9.11
C SER A 113 9.36 -1.09 8.74
N PHE A 114 8.39 -1.45 9.60
CA PHE A 114 7.02 -1.00 9.49
C PHE A 114 6.88 0.38 10.17
N LYS A 115 6.84 1.44 9.37
CA LYS A 115 6.81 2.84 9.82
C LYS A 115 5.67 3.60 9.13
N PRO A 116 4.44 3.56 9.65
CA PRO A 116 3.31 4.32 9.09
C PRO A 116 3.62 5.80 8.88
N GLU A 117 4.44 6.39 9.76
CA GLU A 117 4.84 7.79 9.73
C GLU A 117 5.46 8.23 8.40
N ARG A 118 6.00 7.31 7.59
CA ARG A 118 6.54 7.65 6.26
C ARG A 118 5.46 8.19 5.29
N PHE A 119 4.20 7.85 5.51
CA PHE A 119 3.07 8.35 4.73
C PHE A 119 2.48 9.64 5.28
N ILE A 120 3.11 10.27 6.28
CA ILE A 120 2.62 11.49 6.90
C ILE A 120 3.64 12.60 6.70
N THR A 121 3.20 13.71 6.12
CA THR A 121 4.02 14.89 5.91
C THR A 121 4.29 15.62 7.23
N SER A 122 5.25 16.54 7.22
CA SER A 122 5.56 17.38 8.38
C SER A 122 4.40 18.29 8.83
N ASP A 123 3.47 18.63 7.94
CA ASP A 123 2.22 19.33 8.25
C ASP A 123 1.06 18.40 8.64
N GLY A 124 1.32 17.10 8.84
CA GLY A 124 0.37 16.12 9.36
C GLY A 124 -0.64 15.60 8.35
N LYS A 125 -0.38 15.75 7.04
CA LYS A 125 -1.25 15.25 5.98
C LYS A 125 -0.77 13.90 5.45
N LEU A 126 -1.70 13.14 4.88
CA LEU A 126 -1.38 11.90 4.20
C LEU A 126 -0.67 12.20 2.86
N ASP A 127 0.49 11.57 2.63
CA ASP A 127 1.23 11.62 1.37
C ASP A 127 1.43 10.22 0.80
N ILE A 128 0.62 9.91 -0.23
CA ILE A 128 0.66 8.67 -1.00
C ILE A 128 1.39 8.81 -2.34
N ASN A 129 1.85 10.01 -2.71
CA ASN A 129 2.49 10.27 -4.01
C ASN A 129 3.99 9.98 -3.94
N LYS A 130 4.34 8.74 -3.58
CA LYS A 130 5.72 8.27 -3.44
C LYS A 130 6.13 7.44 -4.65
N GLU A 131 7.28 7.75 -5.24
CA GLU A 131 7.76 7.17 -6.50
C GLU A 131 7.82 5.63 -6.49
N GLY A 132 8.18 5.02 -5.36
CA GLY A 132 8.21 3.57 -5.17
C GLY A 132 6.91 2.93 -4.65
N PHE A 133 5.80 3.70 -4.50
CA PHE A 133 4.56 3.20 -3.91
C PHE A 133 3.50 2.86 -4.96
N LEU A 134 3.45 1.58 -5.32
CA LEU A 134 2.62 1.04 -6.39
C LEU A 134 1.61 -0.04 -5.91
N PRO A 135 0.78 0.20 -4.88
CA PRO A 135 -0.10 -0.84 -4.32
C PRO A 135 -1.16 -1.35 -5.30
N PHE A 136 -1.48 -0.57 -6.34
CA PHE A 136 -2.48 -0.88 -7.36
C PHE A 136 -1.96 -0.70 -8.79
N SER A 137 -0.64 -0.82 -9.00
CA SER A 137 0.04 -0.62 -10.29
C SER A 137 -0.20 0.78 -10.89
N LEU A 138 0.23 0.99 -12.14
CA LEU A 138 0.02 2.21 -12.93
C LEU A 138 -0.28 1.84 -14.39
N GLY A 139 -1.02 2.69 -15.09
CA GLY A 139 -1.25 2.55 -16.53
C GLY A 139 -2.25 1.47 -16.95
N LYS A 140 -2.26 1.16 -18.26
CA LYS A 140 -3.01 0.07 -18.89
C LYS A 140 -2.05 -0.98 -19.42
#